data_AF-A0A8C9WX03-F1
#
_entry.id   AF-A0A8C9WX03-F1
#
_cell.length_a   1.000
_cell.length_b   1.000
_cell.length_c   1.000
_cell.angle_alpha   90.00
_cell.angle_beta   90.00
_cell.angle_gamma   90.00
#
_symmetry.space_group_name_H-M   'P 1'
#
loop_
_entity.id
_entity.type
_entity.pdbx_description
1 polymer ?
#
loop_
_entity_poly.entity_id
_entity_poly.type
_entity_poly.pdbx_seq_one_letter_code
_entity_poly.pdbx_strand_id
1 'polypeptide(L)'
;ISSEVLVSRPHYDRAVAQGVPVRDPHVEPDVPQPSSGSATAGYRSTKYYPAEWFSNYRTSIQSPESKTLHQDTEAATLKTQAVGTRLLGERLQETHYWKSELKRHLLADTESLLALKTRLEKALDATETPFAIATDNLNCRARRPGADLVRDTVEEELVKEVDLIRSIQALLKRTRAQVVTQFKMNREAKQTLELDWSDKYQAYNFDDHSGRYSNMSPDMHLCVCVCVCVCVCVSGSLRRPQHTCPAHCRHTNRPHGRKPNPP
;
A
#
# COMPACT_ATOMS: atom_id res chain seq x y z
N ILE A 1 -30.64 22.68 17.16
CA ILE A 1 -29.59 22.64 18.21
C ILE A 1 -28.61 21.57 17.78
N SER A 2 -27.49 22.03 17.24
CA SER A 2 -26.46 21.23 16.57
C SER A 2 -25.53 20.65 17.63
N SER A 3 -25.36 19.33 17.66
CA SER A 3 -24.40 18.67 18.56
C SER A 3 -23.19 18.25 17.74
N GLU A 4 -22.12 19.05 17.83
CA GLU A 4 -20.81 18.74 17.27
C GLU A 4 -20.20 17.54 18.00
N VAL A 5 -19.95 16.46 17.27
CA VAL A 5 -19.15 15.34 17.76
C VAL A 5 -17.68 15.69 17.53
N LEU A 6 -16.99 16.06 18.61
CA LEU A 6 -15.54 16.24 18.65
C LEU A 6 -14.86 14.87 18.49
N VAL A 7 -14.31 14.61 17.30
CA VAL A 7 -13.44 13.46 17.05
C VAL A 7 -11.99 13.91 17.18
N SER A 8 -11.30 13.37 18.18
CA SER A 8 -9.88 13.62 18.46
C SER A 8 -9.00 13.19 17.27
N ARG A 9 -8.19 14.14 16.80
CA ARG A 9 -7.18 13.94 15.76
C ARG A 9 -5.99 13.15 16.33
N PRO A 10 -5.44 12.14 15.63
CA PRO A 10 -4.25 11.45 16.11
C PRO A 10 -3.05 12.41 16.14
N HIS A 11 -2.47 12.56 17.32
CA HIS A 11 -1.31 13.39 17.59
C HIS A 11 -0.07 12.63 17.14
N TYR A 12 0.53 13.02 16.01
CA TYR A 12 1.88 12.58 15.67
C TYR A 12 2.86 13.37 16.53
N ASP A 13 3.68 12.67 17.32
CA ASP A 13 4.76 13.27 18.09
C ASP A 13 5.76 13.95 17.15
N ARG A 14 5.72 15.29 17.16
CA ARG A 14 6.77 16.15 16.63
C ARG A 14 7.73 16.50 17.75
N ALA A 15 8.55 15.53 18.15
CA ALA A 15 9.79 15.75 18.89
C ALA A 15 10.92 15.28 17.95
N VAL A 16 11.76 16.14 17.38
CA VAL A 16 12.75 16.98 18.07
C VAL A 16 12.88 18.33 17.35
N ALA A 17 12.35 19.38 17.96
CA ALA A 17 12.65 20.77 17.63
C ALA A 17 12.41 21.65 18.86
N GLN A 18 13.17 21.43 19.94
CA GLN A 18 13.31 22.40 21.03
C GLN A 18 14.76 22.41 21.49
N GLY A 19 15.29 23.64 21.59
CA GLY A 19 16.68 23.94 21.85
C GLY A 19 17.17 23.42 23.20
N VAL A 20 18.44 23.04 23.21
CA VAL A 20 19.18 22.75 24.43
C VAL A 20 19.45 24.08 25.15
N PRO A 21 19.16 24.19 26.47
CA PRO A 21 19.59 25.33 27.27
C PRO A 21 21.12 25.31 27.41
N VAL A 22 21.76 26.38 26.98
CA VAL A 22 23.17 26.64 27.29
C VAL A 22 23.25 26.87 28.80
N ARG A 23 23.96 25.98 29.52
CA ARG A 23 24.40 26.25 30.89
C ARG A 23 25.64 27.13 30.81
N ASP A 24 25.52 28.36 31.31
CA ASP A 24 26.67 29.24 31.56
C ASP A 24 27.56 28.65 32.65
N PRO A 25 28.87 28.44 32.39
CA PRO A 25 29.83 28.22 33.46
C PRO A 25 30.21 29.55 34.11
N HIS A 26 30.10 29.55 35.42
CA HIS A 26 30.58 30.51 36.42
C HIS A 26 31.84 31.31 36.01
N VAL A 27 31.80 32.62 36.21
CA VAL A 27 32.96 33.51 36.23
C VAL A 27 33.59 33.43 37.63
N GLU A 28 34.81 32.92 37.73
CA GLU A 28 35.74 33.17 38.84
C GLU A 28 36.86 34.08 38.31
N PRO A 29 37.30 35.11 39.07
CA PRO A 29 38.23 36.12 38.58
C PRO A 29 39.68 35.69 38.81
N ASP A 30 40.41 35.39 37.74
CA ASP A 30 41.85 35.18 37.82
C ASP A 30 42.69 36.28 37.15
N VAL A 31 43.67 36.68 37.95
CA VAL A 31 44.67 37.75 37.88
C VAL A 31 45.45 37.77 36.54
N PRO A 32 45.93 38.94 36.06
CA PRO A 32 46.56 39.04 34.73
C PRO A 32 47.93 38.36 34.71
N GLN A 33 48.18 37.48 33.73
CA GLN A 33 49.53 37.08 33.34
C GLN A 33 49.92 37.63 31.96
N PRO A 34 51.16 38.13 31.80
CA PRO A 34 51.58 38.83 30.60
C PRO A 34 52.02 37.90 29.49
N SER A 35 51.64 38.27 28.26
CA SER A 35 52.42 38.21 27.02
C SER A 35 53.25 36.94 26.77
N SER A 36 52.80 36.13 25.82
CA SER A 36 53.70 35.50 24.84
C SER A 36 52.92 35.37 23.53
N GLY A 37 53.25 36.28 22.61
CA GLY A 37 52.58 36.40 21.32
C GLY A 37 52.72 35.13 20.49
N SER A 38 51.59 34.63 19.98
CA SER A 38 51.56 33.83 18.77
C SER A 38 50.75 34.61 17.75
N ALA A 39 51.49 35.13 16.77
CA ALA A 39 50.98 35.96 15.70
C ALA A 39 49.82 35.30 14.96
N THR A 40 48.86 36.13 14.56
CA THR A 40 47.90 35.85 13.49
C THR A 40 48.67 35.50 12.21
N ALA A 41 49.08 34.23 12.07
CA ALA A 41 49.66 33.71 10.86
C ALA A 41 48.56 33.75 9.80
N GLY A 42 48.72 34.72 8.89
CA GLY A 42 47.69 35.15 7.97
C GLY A 42 47.08 33.99 7.19
N TYR A 43 45.79 34.17 6.90
CA TYR A 43 45.08 33.49 5.84
C TYR A 43 45.74 33.84 4.49
N ARG A 44 46.94 33.31 4.23
CA ARG A 44 47.57 33.40 2.92
C ARG A 44 46.93 32.31 2.10
N SER A 45 46.13 32.72 1.12
CA SER A 45 45.72 31.83 0.03
C SER A 45 47.00 31.39 -0.69
N THR A 46 47.57 30.26 -0.30
CA THR A 46 48.78 29.69 -0.89
C THR A 46 48.46 29.37 -2.34
N LYS A 47 49.09 30.12 -3.26
CA LYS A 47 49.00 29.85 -4.69
C LYS A 47 49.90 28.66 -4.99
N TYR A 48 49.33 27.46 -5.00
CA TYR A 48 50.06 26.25 -5.41
C TYR A 48 50.25 26.25 -6.92
N TYR A 49 51.45 25.90 -7.39
CA TYR A 49 51.60 25.46 -8.77
C TYR A 49 50.87 24.12 -8.95
N PRO A 50 50.21 23.85 -10.09
CA PRO A 50 49.38 22.64 -10.26
C PRO A 50 50.10 21.34 -9.86
N ALA A 51 51.39 21.20 -10.17
CA ALA A 51 52.18 20.03 -9.82
C ALA A 51 52.36 19.84 -8.30
N GLU A 52 52.62 20.90 -7.55
CA GLU A 52 52.78 20.87 -6.10
C GLU A 52 51.44 20.60 -5.40
N TRP A 53 50.35 21.15 -5.93
CA TRP A 53 48.99 20.84 -5.48
C TRP A 53 48.68 19.34 -5.65
N PHE A 54 48.95 18.77 -6.82
CA PHE A 54 48.74 17.33 -7.07
C PHE A 54 49.60 16.44 -6.17
N SER A 55 50.83 16.84 -5.86
CA SER A 55 51.72 16.10 -4.97
C SER A 55 51.20 16.12 -3.52
N ASN A 56 50.89 17.30 -2.99
CA ASN A 56 50.34 17.47 -1.65
C ASN A 56 48.98 16.77 -1.49
N TYR A 57 48.12 16.86 -2.50
CA TYR A 57 46.85 16.14 -2.53
C TYR A 57 47.07 14.62 -2.46
N ARG A 58 47.99 14.06 -3.26
CA ARG A 58 48.32 12.62 -3.18
C ARG A 58 48.81 12.21 -1.79
N THR A 59 49.71 12.98 -1.18
CA THR A 59 50.19 12.70 0.18
C THR A 59 49.07 12.77 1.21
N SER A 60 48.17 13.74 1.09
CA SER A 60 46.99 13.88 1.96
C SER A 60 46.05 12.68 1.85
N ILE A 61 45.75 12.21 0.64
CA ILE A 61 44.90 11.02 0.41
C ILE A 61 45.58 9.73 0.93
N GLN A 62 46.92 9.71 0.93
CA GLN A 62 47.70 8.56 1.42
C GLN A 62 47.99 8.60 2.93
N SER A 63 47.62 9.68 3.62
CA SER A 63 47.81 9.78 5.08
C SER A 63 47.07 8.64 5.80
N PRO A 64 47.60 8.15 6.94
CA PRO A 64 46.94 7.10 7.71
C PRO A 64 45.54 7.52 8.17
N GLU A 65 45.36 8.78 8.59
CA GLU A 65 44.05 9.33 8.98
C GLU A 65 43.05 9.31 7.81
N SER A 66 43.49 9.71 6.61
CA SER A 66 42.63 9.67 5.41
C SER A 66 42.27 8.24 5.02
N LYS A 67 43.19 7.28 5.18
CA LYS A 67 42.94 5.86 4.90
C LYS A 67 41.96 5.25 5.89
N THR A 68 42.11 5.52 7.18
CA THR A 68 41.17 5.07 8.22
C THR A 68 39.79 5.65 7.99
N LEU A 69 39.69 6.97 7.74
CA LEU A 69 38.42 7.61 7.42
C LEU A 69 37.74 6.99 6.18
N HIS A 70 38.51 6.67 5.14
CA HIS A 70 37.98 6.01 3.95
C HIS A 70 37.43 4.62 4.25
N GLN A 71 38.18 3.81 5.00
CA GLN A 71 37.77 2.47 5.41
C GLN A 71 36.52 2.50 6.30
N ASP A 72 36.47 3.41 7.26
CA ASP A 72 35.31 3.56 8.16
C ASP A 72 34.07 4.01 7.37
N THR A 73 34.25 4.93 6.42
CA THR A 73 33.16 5.41 5.54
C THR A 73 32.67 4.28 4.63
N GLU A 74 33.58 3.50 4.05
CA GLU A 74 33.24 2.35 3.21
C GLU A 74 32.49 1.29 4.02
N ALA A 75 32.99 0.93 5.20
CA ALA A 75 32.34 -0.03 6.09
C ALA A 75 30.94 0.44 6.54
N ALA A 76 30.79 1.72 6.89
CA ALA A 76 29.49 2.30 7.23
C ALA A 76 28.52 2.30 6.04
N THR A 77 29.02 2.58 4.84
CA THR A 77 28.23 2.57 3.60
C THR A 77 27.75 1.16 3.28
N LEU A 78 28.63 0.16 3.31
CA LEU A 78 28.29 -1.24 3.06
C LEU A 78 27.26 -1.76 4.07
N LYS A 79 27.42 -1.42 5.35
CA LYS A 79 26.45 -1.79 6.40
C LYS A 79 25.09 -1.16 6.14
N THR A 80 25.05 0.14 5.83
CA THR A 80 23.80 0.86 5.55
C THR A 80 23.12 0.29 4.30
N GLN A 81 23.88 0.01 3.25
CA GLN A 81 23.38 -0.61 2.03
C GLN A 81 22.77 -1.99 2.30
N ALA A 82 23.49 -2.86 3.04
CA ALA A 82 23.01 -4.19 3.39
C ALA A 82 21.70 -4.14 4.18
N VAL A 83 21.58 -3.22 5.15
CA VAL A 83 20.34 -2.99 5.89
C VAL A 83 19.22 -2.50 4.96
N GLY A 84 19.50 -1.55 4.07
CA GLY A 84 18.54 -1.03 3.10
C GLY A 84 18.00 -2.10 2.16
N THR A 85 18.88 -2.92 1.57
CA THR A 85 18.50 -4.03 0.69
C THR A 85 17.65 -5.06 1.42
N ARG A 86 17.98 -5.38 2.69
CA ARG A 86 17.17 -6.28 3.52
C ARG A 86 15.76 -5.73 3.75
N LEU A 87 15.65 -4.47 4.17
CA LEU A 87 14.36 -3.83 4.45
C LEU A 87 13.48 -3.71 3.19
N LEU A 88 14.08 -3.45 2.03
CA LEU A 88 13.37 -3.49 0.74
C LEU A 88 12.82 -4.89 0.45
N GLY A 89 13.63 -5.93 0.67
CA GLY A 89 13.19 -7.33 0.52
C GLY A 89 12.03 -7.69 1.45
N GLU A 90 12.10 -7.29 2.73
CA GLU A 90 11.03 -7.49 3.71
C GLU A 90 9.73 -6.79 3.27
N ARG A 91 9.81 -5.51 2.86
CA ARG A 91 8.64 -4.77 2.38
C ARG A 91 8.00 -5.39 1.13
N LEU A 92 8.81 -5.87 0.19
CA LEU A 92 8.32 -6.58 -1.00
C LEU A 92 7.58 -7.87 -0.62
N GLN A 93 8.16 -8.65 0.30
CA GLN A 93 7.55 -9.88 0.79
C GLN A 93 6.22 -9.61 1.49
N GLU A 94 6.17 -8.64 2.39
CA GLU A 94 4.93 -8.24 3.09
C GLU A 94 3.86 -7.78 2.11
N THR A 95 4.23 -6.92 1.15
CA THR A 95 3.30 -6.40 0.14
C THR A 95 2.73 -7.52 -0.71
N HIS A 96 3.58 -8.46 -1.14
CA HIS A 96 3.15 -9.62 -1.92
C HIS A 96 2.29 -10.59 -1.10
N TYR A 97 2.66 -10.83 0.15
CA TYR A 97 1.93 -11.67 1.09
C TYR A 97 0.50 -11.17 1.28
N TRP A 98 0.34 -9.91 1.69
CA TRP A 98 -0.99 -9.33 1.93
C TRP A 98 -1.84 -9.29 0.67
N LYS A 99 -1.27 -8.96 -0.48
CA LYS A 99 -1.98 -9.03 -1.77
C LYS A 99 -2.53 -10.43 -2.03
N SER A 100 -1.69 -11.45 -1.86
CA SER A 100 -2.06 -12.84 -2.12
C SER A 100 -3.14 -13.30 -1.15
N GLU A 101 -3.01 -12.93 0.13
CA GLU A 101 -3.92 -13.34 1.18
C GLU A 101 -5.30 -12.69 1.04
N LEU A 102 -5.35 -11.38 0.77
CA LEU A 102 -6.61 -10.68 0.49
C LEU A 102 -7.32 -11.27 -0.74
N LYS A 103 -6.57 -11.56 -1.81
CA LYS A 103 -7.13 -12.20 -3.01
C LYS A 103 -7.70 -13.58 -2.69
N ARG A 104 -7.00 -14.38 -1.89
CA ARG A 104 -7.44 -15.72 -1.47
C ARG A 104 -8.74 -15.67 -0.68
N HIS A 105 -8.82 -14.82 0.34
CA HIS A 105 -10.02 -14.64 1.16
C HIS A 105 -11.22 -14.18 0.33
N LEU A 106 -11.03 -13.18 -0.51
CA LEU A 106 -12.10 -12.64 -1.35
C LEU A 106 -12.66 -13.68 -2.32
N LEU A 107 -11.81 -14.52 -2.92
CA LEU A 107 -12.24 -15.62 -3.78
C LEU A 107 -13.05 -16.66 -3.00
N ALA A 108 -12.52 -17.11 -1.86
CA ALA A 108 -13.20 -18.09 -1.01
C ALA A 108 -14.57 -17.60 -0.52
N ASP A 109 -14.66 -16.35 -0.09
CA ASP A 109 -15.91 -15.74 0.35
C ASP A 109 -16.92 -15.61 -0.80
N THR A 110 -16.45 -15.24 -1.99
CA THR A 110 -17.31 -15.14 -3.17
C THR A 110 -17.88 -16.50 -3.57
N GLU A 111 -17.07 -17.55 -3.56
CA GLU A 111 -17.50 -18.92 -3.86
C GLU A 111 -18.51 -19.43 -2.82
N SER A 112 -18.22 -19.20 -1.53
CA SER A 112 -19.13 -19.53 -0.42
C SER A 112 -20.49 -18.85 -0.55
N LEU A 113 -20.50 -17.55 -0.88
CA LEU A 113 -21.75 -16.79 -1.09
C LEU A 113 -22.54 -17.28 -2.31
N LEU A 114 -21.86 -17.66 -3.40
CA LEU A 114 -22.52 -18.23 -4.59
C LEU A 114 -23.14 -19.60 -4.30
N ALA A 115 -22.43 -20.46 -3.56
CA ALA A 115 -22.95 -21.74 -3.11
C ALA A 115 -24.17 -21.55 -2.20
N LEU A 116 -24.10 -20.61 -1.25
CA LEU A 116 -25.20 -20.29 -0.36
C LEU A 116 -26.42 -19.72 -1.11
N LYS A 117 -26.20 -18.79 -2.06
CA LYS A 117 -27.27 -18.27 -2.92
C LYS A 117 -27.99 -19.39 -3.66
N THR A 118 -27.23 -20.29 -4.28
CA THR A 118 -27.77 -21.43 -5.02
C THR A 118 -28.59 -22.35 -4.11
N ARG A 119 -28.09 -22.62 -2.89
CA ARG A 119 -28.81 -23.42 -1.89
C ARG A 119 -30.12 -22.76 -1.46
N LEU A 120 -30.12 -21.44 -1.26
CA LEU A 120 -31.32 -20.68 -0.89
C LEU A 120 -32.36 -20.67 -2.01
N GLU A 121 -31.94 -20.56 -3.27
CA GLU A 121 -32.84 -20.61 -4.43
C GLU A 121 -33.48 -22.00 -4.55
N LYS A 122 -32.67 -23.07 -4.49
CA LYS A 122 -33.19 -24.45 -4.47
C LYS A 122 -34.14 -24.71 -3.29
N ALA A 123 -33.84 -24.18 -2.11
CA ALA A 123 -34.69 -24.31 -0.94
C ALA A 123 -36.03 -23.60 -1.12
N LEU A 124 -36.04 -22.41 -1.75
CA LEU A 124 -37.28 -21.72 -2.10
C LEU A 124 -38.10 -22.53 -3.10
N ASP A 125 -37.48 -22.99 -4.19
CA ASP A 125 -38.16 -23.79 -5.21
C ASP A 125 -38.78 -25.06 -4.61
N ALA A 126 -38.08 -25.72 -3.68
CA ALA A 126 -38.58 -26.90 -2.98
C ALA A 126 -39.81 -26.64 -2.11
N THR A 127 -40.05 -25.39 -1.67
CA THR A 127 -41.25 -25.02 -0.89
C THR A 127 -42.47 -24.70 -1.76
N GLU A 128 -42.31 -24.43 -3.05
CA GLU A 128 -43.43 -23.99 -3.91
C GLU A 128 -44.47 -25.10 -4.09
N THR A 129 -44.03 -26.34 -4.37
CA THR A 129 -44.92 -27.49 -4.53
C THR A 129 -45.74 -27.80 -3.28
N PRO A 130 -45.16 -28.00 -2.07
CA PRO A 130 -45.95 -28.27 -0.88
C PRO A 130 -46.86 -27.08 -0.51
N PHE A 131 -46.43 -25.84 -0.74
CA PHE A 131 -47.28 -24.67 -0.52
C PHE A 131 -48.53 -24.68 -1.41
N ALA A 132 -48.36 -24.95 -2.72
CA ALA A 132 -49.46 -25.04 -3.67
C ALA A 132 -50.43 -26.18 -3.30
N ILE A 133 -49.91 -27.37 -2.97
CA ILE A 133 -50.73 -28.51 -2.56
C ILE A 133 -51.54 -28.19 -1.30
N ALA A 134 -50.90 -27.66 -0.25
CA ALA A 134 -51.59 -27.32 1.00
C ALA A 134 -52.67 -26.24 0.78
N THR A 135 -52.37 -25.24 -0.04
CA THR A 135 -53.32 -24.18 -0.42
C THR A 135 -54.50 -24.72 -1.22
N ASP A 136 -54.25 -25.60 -2.20
CA ASP A 136 -55.30 -26.22 -3.01
C ASP A 136 -56.19 -27.14 -2.17
N ASN A 137 -55.62 -27.87 -1.20
CA ASN A 137 -56.38 -28.67 -0.25
C ASN A 137 -57.32 -27.81 0.60
N LEU A 138 -56.85 -26.66 1.11
CA LEU A 138 -57.71 -25.69 1.81
C LEU A 138 -58.82 -25.16 0.89
N ASN A 139 -58.49 -24.81 -0.36
CA ASN A 139 -59.46 -24.33 -1.33
C ASN A 139 -60.54 -25.39 -1.65
N CYS A 140 -60.16 -26.66 -1.76
CA CYS A 140 -61.10 -27.77 -1.94
C CYS A 140 -62.03 -27.92 -0.73
N ARG A 141 -61.50 -27.79 0.49
CA ARG A 141 -62.27 -27.87 1.74
C ARG A 141 -63.26 -26.72 1.89
N ALA A 142 -62.86 -25.50 1.49
CA ALA A 142 -63.71 -24.32 1.49
C ALA A 142 -64.90 -24.41 0.52
N ARG A 143 -64.90 -25.38 -0.43
CA ARG A 143 -65.98 -25.62 -1.39
C ARG A 143 -66.93 -26.76 -1.00
N ARG A 144 -66.81 -27.34 0.18
CA ARG A 144 -67.73 -28.40 0.66
C ARG A 144 -69.16 -27.84 0.82
N PRO A 145 -70.20 -28.55 0.37
CA PRO A 145 -71.56 -28.06 0.43
C PRO A 145 -72.21 -28.25 1.82
N GLY A 146 -73.06 -27.30 2.22
CA GLY A 146 -74.06 -27.49 3.28
C GLY A 146 -73.51 -27.95 4.63
N ALA A 147 -73.97 -29.12 5.09
CA ALA A 147 -73.63 -29.68 6.38
C ALA A 147 -72.18 -30.19 6.50
N ASP A 148 -71.49 -30.39 5.37
CA ASP A 148 -70.08 -30.82 5.33
C ASP A 148 -69.09 -29.65 5.43
N LEU A 149 -69.59 -28.41 5.45
CA LEU A 149 -68.79 -27.21 5.67
C LEU A 149 -68.48 -27.05 7.16
N VAL A 150 -67.64 -27.95 7.66
CA VAL A 150 -67.18 -27.98 9.05
C VAL A 150 -65.68 -27.78 9.07
N ARG A 151 -65.20 -26.91 9.97
CA ARG A 151 -63.78 -26.79 10.29
C ARG A 151 -63.35 -28.02 11.08
N ASP A 152 -62.75 -28.97 10.37
CA ASP A 152 -62.23 -30.19 10.96
C ASP A 152 -60.74 -30.04 11.34
N THR A 153 -60.22 -31.04 12.06
CA THR A 153 -58.82 -31.07 12.51
C THR A 153 -57.82 -31.00 11.34
N VAL A 154 -58.16 -31.55 10.19
CA VAL A 154 -57.27 -31.53 9.02
C VAL A 154 -57.21 -30.14 8.40
N GLU A 155 -58.32 -29.40 8.39
CA GLU A 155 -58.31 -27.99 7.99
C GLU A 155 -57.44 -27.14 8.92
N GLU A 156 -57.51 -27.37 10.22
CA GLU A 156 -56.64 -26.67 11.19
C GLU A 156 -55.15 -26.96 10.97
N GLU A 157 -54.78 -28.22 10.74
CA GLU A 157 -53.39 -28.59 10.45
C GLU A 157 -52.92 -28.04 9.09
N LEU A 158 -53.76 -28.02 8.06
CA LEU A 158 -53.43 -27.42 6.77
C LEU A 158 -53.19 -25.91 6.87
N VAL A 159 -53.97 -25.19 7.68
CA VAL A 159 -53.73 -23.76 7.95
C VAL A 159 -52.35 -23.56 8.59
N LYS A 160 -52.02 -24.37 9.61
CA LYS A 160 -50.69 -24.33 10.26
C LYS A 160 -49.56 -24.62 9.28
N GLU A 161 -49.73 -25.61 8.40
CA GLU A 161 -48.75 -25.96 7.37
C GLU A 161 -48.52 -24.80 6.39
N VAL A 162 -49.59 -24.20 5.87
CA VAL A 162 -49.50 -23.03 4.97
C VAL A 162 -48.79 -21.86 5.64
N ASP A 163 -49.12 -21.56 6.89
CA ASP A 163 -48.49 -20.47 7.65
C ASP A 163 -47.02 -20.74 7.93
N LEU A 164 -46.67 -21.99 8.27
CA LEU A 164 -45.29 -22.42 8.48
C LEU A 164 -44.47 -22.29 7.19
N ILE A 165 -44.99 -22.80 6.06
CA ILE A 165 -44.29 -22.71 4.77
C ILE A 165 -44.12 -21.23 4.37
N ARG A 166 -45.13 -20.39 4.56
CA ARG A 166 -45.04 -18.94 4.30
C ARG A 166 -43.95 -18.28 5.16
N SER A 167 -43.87 -18.63 6.43
CA SER A 167 -42.83 -18.14 7.35
C SER A 167 -41.42 -18.57 6.90
N ILE A 168 -41.25 -19.83 6.50
CA ILE A 168 -40.00 -20.38 5.97
C ILE A 168 -39.61 -19.64 4.68
N GLN A 169 -40.54 -19.48 3.72
CA GLN A 169 -40.29 -18.73 2.49
C GLN A 169 -39.89 -17.28 2.77
N ALA A 170 -40.54 -16.61 3.73
CA ALA A 170 -40.20 -15.24 4.12
C ALA A 170 -38.79 -15.14 4.75
N LEU A 171 -38.39 -16.14 5.54
CA LEU A 171 -37.03 -16.23 6.07
C LEU A 171 -36.02 -16.44 4.94
N LEU A 172 -36.23 -17.41 4.06
CA LEU A 172 -35.34 -17.71 2.93
C LEU A 172 -35.18 -16.51 1.99
N LYS A 173 -36.28 -15.79 1.67
CA LYS A 173 -36.26 -14.57 0.85
C LYS A 173 -35.43 -13.46 1.51
N ARG A 174 -35.59 -13.24 2.83
CA ARG A 174 -34.78 -12.27 3.57
C ARG A 174 -33.30 -12.64 3.57
N THR A 175 -32.96 -13.88 3.86
CA THR A 175 -31.57 -14.36 3.84
C THR A 175 -30.96 -14.24 2.44
N ARG A 176 -31.70 -14.56 1.38
CA ARG A 176 -31.24 -14.37 0.00
C ARG A 176 -30.95 -12.89 -0.30
N ALA A 177 -31.78 -11.96 0.17
CA ALA A 177 -31.54 -10.53 0.00
C ALA A 177 -30.27 -10.06 0.74
N GLN A 178 -30.02 -10.59 1.93
CA GLN A 178 -28.78 -10.34 2.68
C GLN A 178 -27.55 -10.86 1.90
N VAL A 179 -27.62 -12.08 1.36
CA VAL A 179 -26.54 -12.65 0.53
C VAL A 179 -26.26 -11.81 -0.72
N VAL A 180 -27.31 -11.34 -1.41
CA VAL A 180 -27.16 -10.45 -2.58
C VAL A 180 -26.51 -9.11 -2.18
N THR A 181 -26.89 -8.56 -1.03
CA THR A 181 -26.28 -7.34 -0.49
C THR A 181 -24.80 -7.57 -0.19
N GLN A 182 -24.46 -8.68 0.49
CA GLN A 182 -23.08 -9.05 0.77
C GLN A 182 -22.26 -9.23 -0.51
N PHE A 183 -22.84 -9.83 -1.55
CA PHE A 183 -22.18 -9.98 -2.85
C PHE A 183 -21.82 -8.63 -3.47
N LYS A 184 -22.72 -7.65 -3.36
CA LYS A 184 -22.45 -6.27 -3.83
C LYS A 184 -21.30 -5.65 -3.05
N MET A 185 -21.32 -5.73 -1.72
CA MET A 185 -20.24 -5.20 -0.88
C MET A 185 -18.89 -5.86 -1.17
N ASN A 186 -18.85 -7.19 -1.31
CA ASN A 186 -17.62 -7.91 -1.65
C ASN A 186 -17.09 -7.50 -3.04
N ARG A 187 -17.98 -7.23 -4.01
CA ARG A 187 -17.58 -6.73 -5.32
C ARG A 187 -16.98 -5.32 -5.26
N GLU A 188 -17.56 -4.44 -4.45
CA GLU A 188 -17.03 -3.08 -4.23
C GLU A 188 -15.68 -3.13 -3.51
N ALA A 189 -15.54 -3.98 -2.48
CA ALA A 189 -14.28 -4.22 -1.80
C ALA A 189 -13.21 -4.76 -2.77
N LYS A 190 -13.57 -5.71 -3.63
CA LYS A 190 -12.68 -6.22 -4.69
C LYS A 190 -12.16 -5.09 -5.59
N GLN A 191 -13.05 -4.26 -6.09
CA GLN A 191 -12.70 -3.16 -6.99
C GLN A 191 -11.76 -2.16 -6.29
N THR A 192 -12.05 -1.84 -5.02
CA THR A 192 -11.20 -0.97 -4.20
C THR A 192 -9.80 -1.55 -4.05
N LEU A 193 -9.69 -2.84 -3.75
CA LEU A 193 -8.40 -3.53 -3.63
C LEU A 193 -7.64 -3.60 -4.96
N GLU A 194 -8.33 -3.74 -6.08
CA GLU A 194 -7.72 -3.71 -7.41
C GLU A 194 -7.13 -2.33 -7.71
N LEU A 195 -7.84 -1.25 -7.36
CA LEU A 195 -7.34 0.12 -7.49
C LEU A 195 -6.15 0.39 -6.56
N ASP A 196 -6.27 0.05 -5.27
CA ASP A 196 -5.18 0.18 -4.30
C ASP A 196 -3.93 -0.58 -4.75
N TRP A 197 -4.12 -1.77 -5.35
CA TRP A 197 -3.02 -2.54 -5.91
C TRP A 197 -2.41 -1.84 -7.13
N SER A 198 -3.22 -1.29 -8.04
CA SER A 198 -2.72 -0.52 -9.18
C SER A 198 -1.88 0.67 -8.75
N ASP A 199 -2.29 1.38 -7.71
CA ASP A 199 -1.53 2.51 -7.15
C ASP A 199 -0.21 2.04 -6.51
N LYS A 200 -0.26 0.94 -5.74
CA LYS A 200 0.92 0.36 -5.10
C LYS A 200 1.86 -0.36 -6.08
N TYR A 201 1.39 -0.74 -7.26
CA TYR A 201 2.17 -1.50 -8.22
C TYR A 201 3.43 -0.76 -8.68
N GLN A 202 3.33 0.56 -8.87
CA GLN A 202 4.49 1.37 -9.24
C GLN A 202 5.53 1.43 -8.13
N ALA A 203 5.09 1.63 -6.87
CA ALA A 203 5.98 1.62 -5.71
C ALA A 203 6.65 0.24 -5.53
N TYR A 204 5.88 -0.84 -5.66
CA TYR A 204 6.39 -2.21 -5.62
C TYR A 204 7.46 -2.45 -6.69
N ASN A 205 7.22 -2.01 -7.93
CA ASN A 205 8.21 -2.17 -9.00
C ASN A 205 9.48 -1.38 -8.70
N PHE A 206 9.38 -0.14 -8.20
CA PHE A 206 10.57 0.63 -7.83
C PHE A 206 11.38 -0.07 -6.73
N ASP A 207 10.69 -0.65 -5.74
CA ASP A 207 11.34 -1.39 -4.66
C ASP A 207 12.03 -2.66 -5.17
N ASP A 208 11.37 -3.40 -6.06
CA ASP A 208 11.91 -4.61 -6.70
C ASP A 208 13.14 -4.29 -7.55
N HIS A 209 13.10 -3.21 -8.35
CA HIS A 209 14.26 -2.77 -9.11
C HIS A 209 15.39 -2.29 -8.18
N SER A 210 15.04 -1.51 -7.16
CA SER A 210 16.01 -0.96 -6.21
C SER A 210 16.71 -2.05 -5.40
N GLY A 211 15.96 -3.07 -4.98
CA GLY A 211 16.49 -4.21 -4.25
C GLY A 211 17.44 -5.09 -5.06
N ARG A 212 17.42 -4.99 -6.40
CA ARG A 212 18.31 -5.72 -7.31
C ARG A 212 19.61 -4.95 -7.63
N TYR A 213 19.72 -3.68 -7.25
CA TYR A 213 20.96 -2.94 -7.48
C TYR A 213 22.09 -3.41 -6.57
N SER A 214 23.29 -3.42 -7.13
CA SER A 214 24.55 -3.69 -6.44
C SER A 214 25.59 -2.65 -6.85
N ASN A 215 26.71 -2.57 -6.13
CA ASN A 215 27.80 -1.63 -6.45
C ASN A 215 28.45 -1.90 -7.83
N MET A 216 28.11 -3.02 -8.48
CA MET A 216 28.58 -3.39 -9.82
C MET A 216 27.49 -3.21 -10.89
N SER A 217 26.31 -2.68 -10.53
CA SER A 217 25.21 -2.52 -11.49
C SER A 217 25.53 -1.37 -12.47
N PRO A 218 25.46 -1.61 -13.80
CA PRO A 218 25.88 -0.65 -14.82
C PRO A 218 25.04 0.65 -14.84
N ASP A 219 23.82 0.62 -14.30
CA ASP A 219 22.90 1.76 -14.26
C ASP A 219 23.17 2.75 -13.11
N MET A 220 24.13 2.48 -12.22
CA MET A 220 24.42 3.36 -11.08
C MET A 220 25.01 4.73 -11.50
N HIS A 221 25.48 4.86 -12.74
CA HIS A 221 25.99 6.11 -13.31
C HIS A 221 24.89 7.05 -13.86
N LEU A 222 23.64 6.61 -13.99
CA LEU A 222 22.54 7.43 -14.54
C LEU A 222 21.64 8.07 -13.46
N CYS A 223 21.77 7.69 -12.19
CA CYS A 223 20.79 8.03 -11.16
C CYS A 223 21.07 9.34 -10.38
N VAL A 224 21.82 10.28 -10.96
CA VAL A 224 21.91 11.66 -10.42
C VAL A 224 20.87 12.59 -11.08
N CYS A 225 20.19 12.15 -12.14
CA CYS A 225 19.21 12.98 -12.86
C CYS A 225 17.75 12.53 -12.76
N VAL A 226 17.40 11.54 -11.92
CA VAL A 226 16.00 11.34 -11.55
C VAL A 226 15.65 12.42 -10.52
N CYS A 227 15.56 13.66 -10.99
CA CYS A 227 14.79 14.69 -10.32
C CYS A 227 13.44 14.06 -9.99
N VAL A 228 13.15 14.04 -8.70
CA VAL A 228 11.85 13.66 -8.17
C VAL A 228 10.83 14.64 -8.74
N CYS A 229 10.27 14.35 -9.91
CA CYS A 229 8.99 14.89 -10.31
C CYS A 229 7.94 14.23 -9.41
N VAL A 230 7.82 14.73 -8.17
CA VAL A 230 6.60 14.51 -7.38
C VAL A 230 5.50 15.24 -8.14
N CYS A 231 4.75 14.50 -8.96
CA CYS A 231 3.46 14.95 -9.43
C CYS A 231 2.53 15.00 -8.21
N VAL A 232 2.48 16.14 -7.53
CA VAL A 232 1.41 16.43 -6.57
C VAL A 232 0.14 16.67 -7.39
N CYS A 233 -0.65 15.62 -7.59
CA CYS A 233 -1.98 15.72 -8.15
C CYS A 233 -2.91 16.37 -7.12
N VAL A 234 -2.96 17.70 -7.07
CA VAL A 234 -4.08 18.43 -6.46
C VAL A 234 -5.01 18.87 -7.59
N SER A 235 -6.14 18.16 -7.68
CA SER A 235 -7.38 18.58 -8.32
C SER A 235 -7.34 18.92 -9.83
N GLY A 236 -7.67 17.92 -10.65
CA GLY A 236 -8.39 18.04 -11.92
C GLY A 236 -8.15 19.28 -12.78
N SER A 237 -7.05 19.32 -13.54
CA SER A 237 -6.97 19.96 -14.86
C SER A 237 -5.61 19.66 -15.50
N LEU A 238 -5.63 18.97 -16.65
CA LEU A 238 -4.45 18.69 -17.46
C LEU A 238 -3.92 20.00 -18.08
N ARG A 239 -2.82 20.55 -17.55
CA ARG A 239 -1.96 21.49 -18.31
C ARG A 239 -0.55 20.90 -18.41
N ARG A 240 -0.10 20.70 -19.65
CA ARG A 240 1.29 20.30 -19.96
C ARG A 240 2.26 21.38 -19.49
N PRO A 241 3.35 21.05 -18.78
CA PRO A 241 4.43 22.01 -18.56
C PRO A 241 5.17 22.25 -19.87
N GLN A 242 5.15 23.49 -20.37
CA GLN A 242 6.05 23.97 -21.42
C GLN A 242 7.39 24.36 -20.78
N HIS A 243 8.20 23.38 -20.38
CA HIS A 243 9.61 23.63 -20.10
C HIS A 243 10.44 22.57 -20.81
N THR A 244 11.11 23.01 -21.87
CA THR A 244 12.05 22.24 -22.68
C THR A 244 13.21 21.76 -21.81
N CYS A 245 13.40 20.44 -21.75
CA CYS A 245 14.59 19.83 -21.17
C CYS A 245 15.83 20.20 -22.01
N PRO A 246 16.98 20.58 -21.43
CA PRO A 246 18.18 20.92 -22.19
C PRO A 246 18.64 19.74 -23.05
N ALA A 247 18.92 20.01 -24.33
CA ALA A 247 19.18 19.04 -25.38
C ALA A 247 20.56 18.35 -25.29
N HIS A 248 20.90 17.73 -24.15
CA HIS A 248 22.17 16.98 -24.01
C HIS A 248 22.05 15.45 -23.94
N CYS A 249 20.83 14.89 -23.93
CA CYS A 249 20.62 13.46 -24.12
C CYS A 249 20.32 13.13 -25.59
N ARG A 250 21.33 13.19 -26.47
CA ARG A 250 21.24 12.48 -27.77
C ARG A 250 21.44 11.00 -27.53
N HIS A 251 20.35 10.23 -27.53
CA HIS A 251 20.39 8.78 -27.64
C HIS A 251 20.94 8.38 -29.01
N THR A 252 22.08 7.69 -29.06
CA THR A 252 22.48 6.90 -30.23
C THR A 252 21.72 5.57 -30.21
N ASN A 253 20.53 5.54 -30.79
CA ASN A 253 19.88 4.28 -31.17
C ASN A 253 20.70 3.64 -32.29
N ARG A 254 21.47 2.59 -31.98
CA ARG A 254 22.07 1.71 -32.99
C ARG A 254 21.09 0.54 -33.21
N PRO A 255 20.56 0.33 -34.42
CA PRO A 255 19.69 -0.82 -34.67
C PRO A 255 20.52 -2.11 -34.74
N HIS A 256 20.15 -3.11 -33.95
CA HIS A 256 20.74 -4.44 -34.04
C HIS A 256 20.40 -5.10 -35.38
N GLY A 257 21.42 -5.35 -36.20
CA GLY A 257 21.30 -6.10 -37.46
C GLY A 257 20.95 -7.56 -37.22
N ARG A 258 20.02 -8.08 -38.03
CA ARG A 258 19.70 -9.51 -38.14
C ARG A 258 20.91 -10.28 -38.68
N LYS A 259 21.29 -11.38 -38.05
CA LYS A 259 22.23 -12.36 -38.62
C LYS A 259 21.50 -13.24 -39.66
N PRO A 260 22.11 -13.58 -40.81
CA PRO A 260 21.60 -14.61 -41.71
C PRO A 260 22.00 -16.01 -41.22
N ASN A 261 21.13 -17.01 -41.44
CA ASN A 261 21.44 -18.42 -41.19
C ASN A 261 22.36 -18.99 -42.28
N PRO A 262 23.34 -19.84 -41.92
CA PRO A 262 24.18 -20.57 -42.88
C PRO A 262 23.48 -21.87 -43.37
N PRO A 263 23.98 -22.49 -44.46
CA PRO A 263 23.21 -23.29 -45.42
C PRO A 263 22.78 -24.67 -44.93
#